data_AF-A0A0D8DPH4-F1
#
_entry.id   AF-A0A0D8DPH4-F1
#
_cell.length_a   1.000
_cell.length_b   1.000
_cell.length_c   1.000
_cell.angle_alpha   90.00
_cell.angle_beta   90.00
_cell.angle_gamma   90.00
#
_symmetry.space_group_name_H-M   'P 1'
#
loop_
_entity.id
_entity.type
_entity.pdbx_description
1 polymer ?
#
loop_
_entity_poly.entity_id
_entity_poly.type
_entity_poly.pdbx_seq_one_letter_code
_entity_poly.pdbx_strand_id
1 'polypeptide(L)'
;MEYNCYLCNKTIKTGEKFTFTKEGSVHLDCFISNKRKSLDESRLEYLRTLSLILDYELTYLIQLLSLRTDDKESQELVRKRITAIEKESGETTNLIYNL
;
A
#
# COMPACT_ATOMS: atom_id res chain seq x y z
N MET A 1 0.82 17.14 -1.58
CA MET A 1 -0.51 16.54 -1.48
C MET A 1 -0.58 15.87 -0.13
N GLU A 2 -1.57 16.21 0.68
CA GLU A 2 -1.86 15.52 1.94
C GLU A 2 -3.02 14.57 1.68
N TYR A 3 -2.84 13.30 2.03
CA TYR A 3 -3.90 12.29 1.93
C TYR A 3 -4.52 12.10 3.31
N ASN A 4 -5.83 11.86 3.36
CA ASN A 4 -6.53 11.55 4.60
C ASN A 4 -7.07 10.12 4.53
N CYS A 5 -6.90 9.36 5.60
CA CYS A 5 -7.47 8.03 5.68
C CYS A 5 -8.99 8.11 5.82
N TYR A 6 -9.74 7.56 4.87
CA TYR A 6 -11.21 7.62 4.91
C TYR A 6 -11.84 6.83 6.08
N LEU A 7 -11.09 5.92 6.71
CA LEU A 7 -11.55 5.12 7.84
C LEU A 7 -11.34 5.80 9.19
N CYS A 8 -10.17 6.41 9.42
CA CYS A 8 -9.83 7.02 10.71
C CYS A 8 -9.85 8.55 10.70
N ASN A 9 -10.06 9.16 9.53
CA ASN A 9 -10.06 10.61 9.29
C ASN A 9 -8.75 11.33 9.70
N LYS A 10 -7.65 10.59 9.89
CA LYS A 10 -6.33 11.16 10.17
C LYS A 10 -5.57 11.36 8.86
N THR A 11 -4.76 12.41 8.85
CA THR A 11 -3.81 12.67 7.77
C THR A 11 -2.74 11.57 7.73
N ILE A 12 -2.47 11.09 6.53
CA ILE A 12 -1.39 10.16 6.23
C ILE A 12 -0.10 10.97 6.12
N LYS A 13 0.85 10.65 6.99
CA LYS A 13 2.15 11.33 7.03
C LYS A 13 3.10 10.73 6.00
N THR A 14 4.08 11.52 5.58
CA THR A 14 5.16 11.03 4.72
C THR A 14 5.88 9.85 5.37
N GLY A 15 6.05 8.77 4.61
CA GLY A 15 6.66 7.54 5.10
C GLY A 15 5.71 6.58 5.82
N GLU A 16 4.43 6.93 5.98
CA GLU A 16 3.41 5.97 6.42
C GLU A 16 2.98 5.08 5.26
N LYS A 17 2.69 3.81 5.57
CA LYS A 17 2.13 2.85 4.62
C LYS A 17 0.65 3.11 4.43
N PHE A 18 0.27 3.42 3.20
CA PHE A 18 -1.12 3.63 2.81
C PHE A 18 -1.33 3.14 1.38
N THR A 19 -2.59 2.88 1.03
CA THR A 19 -3.00 2.50 -0.31
C THR A 19 -4.27 3.25 -0.73
N PHE A 20 -4.69 3.08 -1.98
CA PHE A 20 -5.92 3.64 -2.52
C PHE A 20 -6.94 2.55 -2.79
N THR A 21 -8.14 2.72 -2.24
CA THR A 21 -9.31 1.91 -2.57
C THR A 21 -10.29 2.74 -3.39
N LYS A 22 -11.46 2.16 -3.71
CA LYS A 22 -12.53 2.89 -4.40
C LYS A 22 -13.11 4.03 -3.56
N GLU A 23 -13.02 3.95 -2.24
CA GLU A 23 -13.48 4.95 -1.28
C GLU A 23 -12.45 6.06 -1.02
N GLY A 24 -11.18 5.82 -1.34
CA GLY A 24 -10.10 6.81 -1.24
C GLY A 24 -8.83 6.25 -0.60
N SER A 25 -7.98 7.15 -0.14
CA SER A 25 -6.73 6.80 0.56
C SER A 25 -6.99 6.21 1.94
N VAL A 26 -6.22 5.19 2.31
CA VAL A 26 -6.38 4.47 3.58
C VAL A 26 -5.05 3.97 4.12
N HIS A 27 -4.82 4.15 5.43
CA HIS A 27 -3.68 3.50 6.10
C HIS A 27 -3.78 1.99 5.97
N LEU A 28 -2.64 1.33 5.73
CA LEU A 28 -2.60 -0.13 5.62
C LEU A 28 -3.28 -0.80 6.82
N ASP A 29 -2.92 -0.38 8.04
CA ASP A 29 -3.48 -0.95 9.27
C ASP A 29 -4.99 -0.75 9.40
N CYS A 30 -5.50 0.43 9.00
CA CYS A 30 -6.93 0.70 8.99
C CYS A 30 -7.65 -0.19 7.98
N PHE A 31 -7.07 -0.35 6.78
CA PHE A 31 -7.63 -1.17 5.72
C PHE A 31 -7.74 -2.64 6.13
N ILE A 32 -6.64 -3.23 6.62
CA ILE A 32 -6.63 -4.64 7.05
C ILE A 32 -7.55 -4.86 8.26
N SER A 33 -7.55 -3.93 9.23
CA SER A 33 -8.41 -4.02 10.41
C SER A 33 -9.89 -3.91 10.07
N ASN A 34 -10.25 -3.08 9.09
CA ASN A 34 -11.62 -2.97 8.62
C ASN A 34 -12.04 -4.24 7.86
N LYS A 35 -11.20 -4.71 6.93
CA LYS A 35 -11.50 -5.91 6.12
C LYS A 35 -11.65 -7.16 6.99
N ARG A 36 -10.80 -7.34 8.00
CA ARG A 36 -10.87 -8.49 8.92
C ARG A 36 -12.24 -8.63 9.60
N LYS A 37 -12.93 -7.52 9.89
CA LYS A 37 -14.23 -7.54 10.58
C LYS A 37 -15.37 -8.08 9.71
N SER A 38 -15.21 -8.08 8.38
CA SER A 38 -16.25 -8.50 7.44
C SER A 38 -16.03 -9.92 6.88
N LEU A 39 -14.96 -10.61 7.27
CA LEU A 39 -14.60 -11.92 6.73
C LEU A 39 -14.94 -13.04 7.70
N ASP A 40 -15.28 -14.20 7.14
CA ASP A 40 -15.40 -15.46 7.85
C ASP A 40 -14.02 -16.10 8.08
N GLU A 41 -13.93 -17.06 9.02
CA GLU A 41 -12.67 -17.68 9.43
C GLU A 41 -11.90 -18.32 8.27
N SER A 42 -12.58 -18.84 7.24
CA SER A 42 -11.93 -19.52 6.12
C SER A 42 -11.05 -18.60 5.27
N ARG A 43 -11.30 -17.29 5.29
CA ARG A 43 -10.56 -16.28 4.49
C ARG A 43 -9.51 -15.52 5.29
N LEU A 44 -9.47 -15.69 6.61
CA LEU A 44 -8.57 -14.91 7.48
C LEU A 44 -7.10 -15.20 7.20
N GLU A 45 -6.74 -16.45 6.90
CA GLU A 45 -5.35 -16.80 6.57
C GLU A 45 -4.92 -16.23 5.22
N TYR A 46 -5.84 -16.20 4.24
CA TYR A 46 -5.55 -15.59 2.95
C TYR A 46 -5.43 -14.06 3.06
N LEU A 47 -6.32 -13.41 3.84
CA LEU A 47 -6.16 -12.00 4.19
C LEU A 47 -4.80 -11.74 4.87
N ARG A 48 -4.40 -12.60 5.81
CA ARG A 48 -3.11 -12.48 6.49
C ARG A 48 -1.95 -12.51 5.49
N THR A 49 -1.99 -13.46 4.55
CA THR A 49 -0.96 -13.59 3.51
C THR A 49 -0.90 -12.35 2.62
N LEU A 50 -2.05 -11.90 2.10
CA LEU A 50 -2.11 -10.69 1.27
C LEU A 50 -1.69 -9.43 2.03
N SER A 51 -2.02 -9.34 3.32
CA SER A 51 -1.62 -8.20 4.15
C SER A 51 -0.10 -8.10 4.33
N LEU A 52 0.60 -9.23 4.44
CA LEU A 52 2.05 -9.26 4.52
C LEU A 52 2.69 -8.88 3.18
N ILE A 53 2.14 -9.39 2.07
CA ILE A 53 2.59 -9.04 0.72
C ILE A 53 2.49 -7.53 0.51
N LEU A 54 1.31 -6.94 0.79
CA LEU A 54 1.10 -5.50 0.65
C LEU A 54 2.01 -4.69 1.58
N ASP A 55 2.27 -5.18 2.79
CA ASP A 55 3.19 -4.53 3.72
C ASP A 55 4.61 -4.44 3.15
N TYR A 56 5.12 -5.53 2.56
CA TYR A 56 6.43 -5.56 1.92
C TYR A 56 6.50 -4.66 0.69
N GLU A 57 5.46 -4.68 -0.15
CA GLU A 57 5.39 -3.84 -1.35
C GLU A 57 5.42 -2.35 -0.98
N LEU A 58 4.59 -1.92 -0.03
CA LEU A 58 4.54 -0.53 0.43
C LEU A 58 5.83 -0.11 1.15
N THR A 59 6.44 -1.02 1.92
CA THR A 59 7.74 -0.77 2.54
C THR A 59 8.81 -0.53 1.48
N TYR A 60 8.84 -1.35 0.43
CA TYR A 60 9.79 -1.18 -0.66
C TYR A 60 9.54 0.11 -1.45
N LEU A 61 8.28 0.45 -1.72
CA LEU A 61 7.91 1.73 -2.36
C LEU A 61 8.43 2.93 -1.55
N ILE A 62 8.22 2.94 -0.23
CA ILE A 62 8.72 4.02 0.65
C ILE A 62 10.24 4.12 0.59
N GLN A 63 10.94 2.98 0.57
CA GLN A 63 12.40 2.95 0.44
C GLN A 63 12.84 3.54 -0.91
N LEU A 64 12.22 3.14 -2.02
CA LEU A 64 12.52 3.67 -3.35
C LEU A 64 12.29 5.18 -3.44
N LEU A 65 11.18 5.67 -2.88
CA LEU A 65 10.88 7.11 -2.82
C LEU A 65 11.89 7.92 -1.99
N SER A 66 12.58 7.25 -1.06
CA SER A 66 13.59 7.87 -0.19
C SER A 66 14.99 7.86 -0.80
N LEU A 67 15.21 7.12 -1.91
CA LEU A 67 16.51 7.07 -2.57
C LEU A 67 16.83 8.41 -3.24
N ARG A 68 18.04 8.91 -2.95
CA ARG A 68 18.61 10.07 -3.64
C ARG A 68 19.63 9.57 -4.65
N THR A 69 19.43 9.90 -5.92
CA THR A 69 20.32 9.51 -7.02
C THR A 69 20.68 10.74 -7.85
N ASP A 70 21.96 10.89 -8.17
CA ASP A 70 22.49 12.09 -8.81
C ASP A 70 22.65 11.93 -10.33
N ASP A 71 22.79 10.69 -10.80
CA ASP A 71 22.92 10.38 -12.23
C ASP A 71 21.55 10.03 -12.87
N LYS A 72 21.42 10.34 -14.16
CA LYS A 72 20.16 10.16 -14.89
C LYS A 72 19.76 8.68 -15.03
N GLU A 73 20.72 7.78 -15.14
CA GLU A 73 20.46 6.35 -15.36
C GLU A 73 19.83 5.73 -14.12
N SER A 74 20.41 5.99 -12.94
CA SER A 74 19.86 5.59 -11.65
C SER A 74 18.48 6.23 -11.39
N GLN A 75 18.29 7.50 -11.72
CA GLN A 75 16.98 8.17 -11.60
C GLN A 75 15.89 7.49 -12.46
N GLU A 76 16.22 7.12 -13.69
CA GLU A 76 15.28 6.41 -14.57
C GLU A 76 14.97 5.01 -14.06
N LEU A 77 15.98 4.29 -13.57
CA LEU A 77 15.79 2.97 -12.96
C LEU A 77 14.87 3.04 -11.74
N VAL A 78 15.12 3.96 -10.81
CA VAL A 78 14.28 4.14 -9.60
C VAL A 78 12.85 4.48 -10.01
N ARG A 79 12.62 5.37 -10.98
CA ARG A 79 11.27 5.67 -11.49
C ARG A 79 10.57 4.44 -12.06
N LYS A 80 11.25 3.63 -12.88
CA LYS A 80 10.69 2.38 -13.42
C LYS A 80 10.28 1.41 -12.29
N ARG A 81 11.11 1.30 -11.25
CA ARG A 81 10.81 0.46 -10.08
C ARG A 81 9.64 0.98 -9.27
N ILE A 82 9.52 2.29 -9.07
CA ILE A 82 8.36 2.92 -8.42
C ILE A 82 7.08 2.59 -9.19
N THR A 83 7.04 2.80 -10.51
CA THR A 83 5.84 2.50 -11.31
C THR A 83 5.46 1.01 -11.25
N ALA A 84 6.45 0.11 -11.25
CA ALA A 84 6.18 -1.32 -11.13
C ALA A 84 5.57 -1.68 -9.78
N ILE A 85 6.16 -1.22 -8.66
CA ILE A 85 5.67 -1.56 -7.32
C ILE A 85 4.34 -0.87 -6.99
N GLU A 86 4.07 0.32 -7.55
CA GLU A 86 2.75 0.97 -7.45
C GLU A 86 1.65 0.12 -8.12
N LYS A 87 1.96 -0.48 -9.26
CA LYS A 87 1.04 -1.39 -9.95
C LYS A 87 0.81 -2.66 -9.13
N GLU A 88 1.87 -3.32 -8.67
CA GLU A 88 1.81 -4.54 -7.87
C GLU A 88 1.02 -4.32 -6.57
N SER A 89 1.34 -3.26 -5.82
CA SER A 89 0.60 -2.90 -4.60
C SER A 89 -0.87 -2.55 -4.85
N GLY A 90 -1.19 -1.95 -5.99
CA GLY A 90 -2.57 -1.72 -6.42
C GLY A 90 -3.32 -3.03 -6.72
N GLU A 91 -2.67 -4.01 -7.33
CA GLU A 91 -3.24 -5.35 -7.57
C GLU A 91 -3.50 -6.08 -6.25
N THR A 92 -2.53 -6.12 -5.34
CA THR A 92 -2.68 -6.72 -4.00
C THR A 92 -3.77 -6.02 -3.19
N THR A 93 -3.85 -4.68 -3.26
CA THR A 93 -4.92 -3.89 -2.63
C THR A 93 -6.29 -4.31 -3.17
N ASN A 94 -6.42 -4.47 -4.49
CA ASN A 94 -7.67 -4.91 -5.11
C ASN A 94 -8.04 -6.35 -4.71
N LEU A 95 -7.07 -7.25 -4.58
CA LEU A 95 -7.33 -8.61 -4.07
C LEU A 95 -7.92 -8.55 -2.65
N ILE A 96 -7.29 -7.79 -1.75
CA ILE A 96 -7.80 -7.60 -0.38
C ILE A 96 -9.18 -6.94 -0.39
N TYR A 97 -9.37 -5.92 -1.23
CA TYR A 97 -10.64 -5.20 -1.32
C TYR A 97 -11.80 -6.12 -1.73
N ASN A 98 -11.56 -7.05 -2.64
CA ASN A 98 -12.57 -7.97 -3.18
C ASN A 98 -12.71 -9.29 -2.41
N LEU A 99 -11.97 -9.49 -1.30
CA LEU A 99 -12.17 -10.64 -0.41
C LEU A 99 -13.57 -10.67 0.24
#